data_AF-A0A6L7X524-F1
#
_entry.id   AF-A0A6L7X524-F1
#
_cell.length_a   1.000
_cell.length_b   1.000
_cell.length_c   1.000
_cell.angle_alpha   90.00
_cell.angle_beta   90.00
_cell.angle_gamma   90.00
#
_symmetry.space_group_name_H-M   'P 1'
#
loop_
_entity.id
_entity.type
_entity.pdbx_description
1 polymer ?
#
loop_
_entity_poly.entity_id
_entity_poly.type
_entity_poly.pdbx_seq_one_letter_code
_entity_poly.pdbx_strand_id
1 'polypeptide(L)'
;MGNPEMYIDLTPEFTDAGTPVIKFTNDEDANELLAHDPNALLIAIVLDQQITTNKAFSGPRDLKQRLGHLDPARIAEMDEDEFLTIFREKPAIHRFPASMGKRVQAACATVRDEFDNNAENIWDNQPDAKTIMKRLGGVPGVGPAKQKIAILLLARYYGMDIPGWREVIPVELPD
;
A
#
# COMPACT_ATOMS: atom_id res chain seq x y z
N MET A 1 -7.41 10.63 0.41
CA MET A 1 -6.97 9.66 1.41
C MET A 1 -8.17 9.34 2.27
N GLY A 2 -8.27 8.12 2.77
CA GLY A 2 -9.26 7.69 3.76
C GLY A 2 -9.10 8.45 5.07
N ASN A 3 -10.02 8.23 6.01
CA ASN A 3 -9.99 8.87 7.33
C ASN A 3 -8.86 8.26 8.20
N PRO A 4 -7.79 9.00 8.57
CA PRO A 4 -6.71 8.48 9.41
C PRO A 4 -7.17 8.02 10.80
N GLU A 5 -8.24 8.61 11.33
CA GLU A 5 -8.78 8.28 12.65
C GLU A 5 -9.27 6.82 12.74
N MET A 6 -9.60 6.19 11.61
CA MET A 6 -10.04 4.79 11.61
C MET A 6 -8.98 3.83 12.14
N TYR A 7 -7.71 4.24 12.13
CA TYR A 7 -6.60 3.45 12.65
C TYR A 7 -6.41 3.62 14.16
N ILE A 8 -7.16 4.50 14.84
CA ILE A 8 -7.05 4.63 16.30
C ILE A 8 -7.71 3.42 16.99
N ASP A 9 -8.93 3.09 16.57
CA ASP A 9 -9.79 2.08 17.19
C ASP A 9 -9.43 0.63 16.81
N LEU A 10 -8.63 0.45 15.75
CA LEU A 10 -8.19 -0.86 15.30
C LEU A 10 -6.97 -1.31 16.11
N THR A 11 -7.18 -2.24 17.04
CA THR A 11 -6.11 -2.90 17.79
C THR A 11 -5.27 -3.78 16.86
N PRO A 12 -3.94 -3.60 16.81
CA PRO A 12 -3.05 -4.51 16.10
C PRO A 12 -3.11 -5.91 16.68
N GLU A 13 -3.25 -6.89 15.82
CA GLU A 13 -3.26 -8.31 16.16
C GLU A 13 -2.20 -9.02 15.33
N PHE A 14 -1.56 -10.02 15.93
CA PHE A 14 -0.53 -10.83 15.28
C PHE A 14 -0.81 -12.31 15.58
N THR A 15 -0.48 -13.19 14.63
CA THR A 15 -0.50 -14.64 14.86
C THR A 15 0.64 -15.05 15.79
N ASP A 16 0.62 -16.28 16.30
CA ASP A 16 1.72 -16.85 17.08
C ASP A 16 3.07 -16.86 16.32
N ALA A 17 3.02 -16.85 14.98
CA ALA A 17 4.19 -16.76 14.11
C ALA A 17 4.69 -15.32 13.89
N GLY A 18 4.05 -14.32 14.48
CA GLY A 18 4.38 -12.90 14.31
C GLY A 18 3.81 -12.26 13.05
N THR A 19 2.96 -12.96 12.30
CA THR A 19 2.31 -12.40 11.09
C THR A 19 1.22 -11.40 11.48
N PRO A 20 1.13 -10.21 10.87
CA PRO A 20 0.03 -9.27 11.05
C PRO A 20 -1.34 -9.87 10.71
N VAL A 21 -2.34 -9.63 11.55
CA VAL A 21 -3.75 -9.89 11.22
C VAL A 21 -4.40 -8.60 10.75
N ILE A 22 -4.47 -8.42 9.43
CA ILE A 22 -4.98 -7.19 8.82
C ILE A 22 -6.51 -7.17 8.78
N LYS A 23 -7.12 -6.02 9.10
CA LYS A 23 -8.58 -5.82 9.11
C LYS A 23 -9.00 -4.50 8.44
N PHE A 24 -8.28 -4.10 7.39
CA PHE A 24 -8.54 -2.82 6.69
C PHE A 24 -9.74 -2.88 5.74
N THR A 25 -10.16 -4.09 5.37
CA THR A 25 -11.29 -4.34 4.49
C THR A 25 -12.25 -5.36 5.09
N ASN A 26 -13.45 -5.44 4.52
CA ASN A 26 -14.45 -6.46 4.81
C ASN A 26 -14.21 -7.77 4.00
N ASP A 27 -13.10 -7.87 3.27
CA ASP A 27 -12.73 -9.01 2.43
C ASP A 27 -11.51 -9.70 3.03
N GLU A 28 -11.69 -10.95 3.46
CA GLU A 28 -10.63 -11.73 4.11
C GLU A 28 -9.46 -12.03 3.18
N ASP A 29 -9.71 -12.31 1.89
CA ASP A 29 -8.66 -12.56 0.89
C ASP A 29 -7.81 -11.30 0.65
N ALA A 30 -8.45 -10.13 0.64
CA ALA A 30 -7.73 -8.87 0.52
C ALA A 30 -6.86 -8.58 1.74
N ASN A 31 -7.38 -8.82 2.95
CA ASN A 31 -6.65 -8.65 4.19
C ASN A 31 -5.46 -9.61 4.30
N GLU A 32 -5.66 -10.89 3.95
CA GLU A 32 -4.60 -11.90 3.92
C GLU A 32 -3.51 -11.53 2.91
N LEU A 33 -3.90 -11.07 1.71
CA LEU A 33 -2.96 -10.59 0.71
C LEU A 33 -2.10 -9.43 1.25
N LEU A 34 -2.71 -8.47 1.93
CA LEU A 34 -1.99 -7.33 2.49
C LEU A 34 -1.01 -7.74 3.60
N ALA A 35 -1.35 -8.74 4.40
CA ALA A 35 -0.49 -9.24 5.47
C ALA A 35 0.82 -9.86 4.94
N HIS A 36 0.81 -10.37 3.70
CA HIS A 36 1.91 -11.18 3.15
C HIS A 36 2.62 -10.58 1.93
N ASP A 37 2.00 -9.63 1.23
CA ASP A 37 2.52 -9.10 -0.03
C ASP A 37 2.84 -7.60 0.10
N PRO A 38 4.14 -7.21 0.22
CA PRO A 38 4.53 -5.81 0.37
C PRO A 38 4.18 -4.97 -0.86
N ASN A 39 4.16 -5.57 -2.06
CA ASN A 39 3.72 -4.88 -3.27
C ASN A 39 2.22 -4.58 -3.21
N ALA A 40 1.42 -5.50 -2.67
CA ALA A 40 0.00 -5.25 -2.43
C ALA A 40 -0.22 -4.07 -1.48
N LEU A 41 0.54 -4.00 -0.37
CA LEU A 41 0.46 -2.87 0.57
C LEU A 41 0.77 -1.53 -0.11
N LEU A 42 1.87 -1.46 -0.88
CA LEU A 42 2.22 -0.23 -1.60
C LEU A 42 1.14 0.17 -2.60
N ILE A 43 0.62 -0.78 -3.38
CA ILE A 43 -0.45 -0.53 -4.35
C ILE A 43 -1.71 -0.03 -3.64
N ALA A 44 -2.09 -0.58 -2.49
CA ALA A 44 -3.21 -0.10 -1.68
C ALA A 44 -3.02 1.36 -1.25
N ILE A 45 -1.82 1.71 -0.76
CA ILE A 45 -1.48 3.09 -0.37
C ILE A 45 -1.57 4.03 -1.58
N VAL A 46 -1.06 3.63 -2.76
CA VAL A 46 -1.22 4.39 -4.00
C VAL A 46 -2.70 4.56 -4.33
N LEU A 47 -3.52 3.52 -4.19
CA LEU A 47 -4.95 3.53 -4.48
C LEU A 47 -5.79 4.32 -3.47
N ASP A 48 -5.29 4.65 -2.28
CA ASP A 48 -6.03 5.42 -1.28
C ASP A 48 -6.17 6.92 -1.66
N GLN A 49 -6.93 7.17 -2.73
CA GLN A 49 -7.14 8.48 -3.32
C GLN A 49 -8.62 8.82 -3.43
N GLN A 50 -9.10 9.48 -2.38
CA GLN A 50 -10.46 10.00 -2.25
C GLN A 50 -11.53 8.88 -2.32
N ILE A 51 -11.19 7.67 -1.91
CA ILE A 51 -12.14 6.58 -1.73
C ILE A 51 -12.07 6.10 -0.28
N THR A 52 -12.90 5.14 0.09
CA THR A 52 -12.82 4.52 1.42
C THR A 52 -11.58 3.63 1.49
N THR A 53 -11.03 3.46 2.69
CA THR A 53 -9.93 2.52 2.97
C THR A 53 -10.29 1.12 2.50
N ASN A 54 -11.50 0.64 2.83
CA ASN A 54 -11.99 -0.65 2.35
C ASN A 54 -11.85 -0.79 0.81
N LYS A 55 -12.30 0.20 0.02
CA LYS A 55 -12.20 0.09 -1.45
C LYS A 55 -10.76 0.19 -1.96
N ALA A 56 -9.92 1.04 -1.35
CA ALA A 56 -8.52 1.18 -1.76
C ALA A 56 -7.73 -0.09 -1.47
N PHE A 57 -7.91 -0.65 -0.28
CA PHE A 57 -7.15 -1.79 0.23
C PHE A 57 -7.66 -3.14 -0.31
N SER A 58 -8.89 -3.23 -0.83
CA SER A 58 -9.31 -4.38 -1.66
C SER A 58 -8.75 -4.33 -3.09
N GLY A 59 -8.29 -3.16 -3.56
CA GLY A 59 -7.83 -2.94 -4.93
C GLY A 59 -6.69 -3.85 -5.39
N PRO A 60 -5.63 -4.10 -4.60
CA PRO A 60 -4.56 -5.03 -4.96
C PRO A 60 -5.06 -6.45 -5.21
N ARG A 61 -6.02 -6.94 -4.41
CA ARG A 61 -6.63 -8.26 -4.60
C ARG A 61 -7.40 -8.33 -5.91
N ASP A 62 -8.21 -7.31 -6.22
CA ASP A 62 -8.91 -7.21 -7.51
C ASP A 62 -7.92 -7.19 -8.69
N LEU A 63 -6.82 -6.46 -8.56
CA LEU A 63 -5.77 -6.39 -9.58
C LEU A 63 -5.07 -7.75 -9.77
N LYS A 64 -4.70 -8.39 -8.65
CA LYS A 64 -4.06 -9.71 -8.63
C LYS A 64 -4.94 -10.78 -9.28
N GLN A 65 -6.25 -10.71 -9.10
CA GLN A 65 -7.16 -11.67 -9.75
C GLN A 65 -7.23 -11.50 -11.27
N ARG A 66 -7.11 -10.27 -11.78
CA ARG A 66 -7.13 -10.01 -13.22
C ARG A 66 -5.81 -10.36 -13.89
N LEU A 67 -4.69 -10.10 -13.21
CA LEU A 67 -3.34 -10.32 -13.75
C LEU A 67 -2.74 -11.69 -13.41
N GLY A 68 -3.19 -12.31 -12.32
CA GLY A 68 -2.57 -13.48 -11.71
C GLY A 68 -1.33 -13.17 -10.84
N HIS A 69 -0.90 -11.91 -10.76
CA HIS A 69 0.28 -11.48 -9.99
C HIS A 69 0.20 -10.02 -9.56
N LEU A 70 1.14 -9.59 -8.71
CA LEU A 70 1.43 -8.19 -8.40
C LEU A 70 2.92 -7.84 -8.60
N ASP A 71 3.62 -8.61 -9.44
CA ASP A 71 5.01 -8.34 -9.83
C ASP A 71 5.17 -6.93 -10.44
N PRO A 72 5.95 -6.03 -9.81
CA PRO A 72 6.08 -4.64 -10.26
C PRO A 72 6.69 -4.50 -11.66
N ALA A 73 7.71 -5.29 -11.99
CA ALA A 73 8.38 -5.24 -13.29
C ALA A 73 7.42 -5.63 -14.40
N ARG A 74 6.68 -6.73 -14.20
CA ARG A 74 5.67 -7.18 -15.17
C ARG A 74 4.58 -6.14 -15.38
N ILE A 75 4.10 -5.49 -14.31
CA ILE A 75 3.09 -4.41 -14.42
C ILE A 75 3.67 -3.19 -15.14
N ALA A 76 4.89 -2.79 -14.80
CA ALA A 76 5.57 -1.64 -15.38
C ALA A 76 5.85 -1.79 -16.88
N GLU A 77 6.02 -3.03 -17.35
CA GLU A 77 6.29 -3.36 -18.76
C GLU A 77 5.04 -3.55 -19.62
N MET A 78 3.84 -3.64 -19.01
CA MET A 78 2.59 -3.74 -19.78
C MET A 78 2.37 -2.51 -20.66
N ASP A 79 1.74 -2.69 -21.81
CA ASP A 79 1.19 -1.57 -22.57
C ASP A 79 0.20 -0.79 -21.69
N GLU A 80 0.30 0.54 -21.70
CA GLU A 80 -0.49 1.40 -20.81
C GLU A 80 -2.00 1.24 -21.11
N ASP A 81 -2.41 1.19 -22.38
CA ASP A 81 -3.82 1.09 -22.75
C ASP A 81 -4.39 -0.29 -22.40
N GLU A 82 -3.62 -1.36 -22.55
CA GLU A 82 -3.98 -2.70 -22.08
C GLU A 82 -4.14 -2.74 -20.55
N PHE A 83 -3.16 -2.21 -19.81
CA PHE A 83 -3.21 -2.18 -18.35
C PHE A 83 -4.40 -1.35 -17.84
N LEU A 84 -4.66 -0.19 -18.46
CA LEU A 84 -5.80 0.65 -18.11
C LEU A 84 -7.14 0.01 -18.47
N THR A 85 -7.19 -0.84 -19.50
CA THR A 85 -8.39 -1.63 -19.81
C THR A 85 -8.71 -2.59 -18.65
N ILE A 86 -7.71 -3.32 -18.16
CA ILE A 86 -7.84 -4.19 -16.99
C ILE A 86 -8.31 -3.40 -15.77
N PHE A 87 -7.78 -2.20 -15.54
CA PHE A 87 -8.17 -1.34 -14.42
C PHE A 87 -9.64 -0.86 -14.50
N ARG A 88 -10.18 -0.73 -15.72
CA ARG A 88 -11.53 -0.24 -16.03
C ARG A 88 -12.58 -1.36 -16.08
N GLU A 89 -12.19 -2.62 -16.22
CA GLU A 89 -13.13 -3.75 -16.22
C GLU A 89 -14.08 -3.65 -15.02
N LYS A 90 -15.38 -3.83 -15.28
CA LYS A 90 -16.42 -3.63 -14.27
C LYS A 90 -16.53 -4.85 -13.34
N PRO A 91 -16.63 -4.65 -12.02
CA PRO A 91 -16.56 -3.36 -11.32
C PRO A 91 -15.14 -2.80 -11.33
N ALA A 92 -14.98 -1.51 -11.65
CA ALA A 92 -13.65 -0.90 -11.77
C ALA A 92 -12.87 -0.97 -10.45
N ILE A 93 -11.54 -1.12 -10.54
CA ILE A 93 -10.66 -1.19 -9.36
C ILE A 93 -10.75 0.11 -8.56
N HIS A 94 -10.81 1.26 -9.24
CA HIS A 94 -10.95 2.57 -8.62
C HIS A 94 -12.03 3.40 -9.33
N ARG A 95 -12.62 4.38 -8.62
CA ARG A 95 -13.56 5.36 -9.22
C ARG A 95 -12.91 6.34 -10.22
N PHE A 96 -11.58 6.32 -10.30
CA PHE A 96 -10.75 7.12 -11.20
C PHE A 96 -9.78 6.18 -11.92
N PRO A 97 -10.29 5.19 -12.68
CA PRO A 97 -9.49 4.03 -13.08
C PRO A 97 -8.34 4.41 -14.03
N ALA A 98 -8.54 5.41 -14.90
CA ALA A 98 -7.49 5.89 -15.79
C ALA A 98 -6.30 6.52 -15.03
N SER A 99 -6.57 7.51 -14.18
CA SER A 99 -5.49 8.22 -13.47
C SER A 99 -4.83 7.36 -12.39
N MET A 100 -5.60 6.53 -11.68
CA MET A 100 -5.05 5.65 -10.66
C MET A 100 -4.33 4.45 -11.23
N GLY A 101 -4.78 3.90 -12.36
CA GLY A 101 -4.03 2.86 -13.09
C GLY A 101 -2.65 3.37 -13.50
N LYS A 102 -2.57 4.54 -14.15
CA LYS A 102 -1.27 5.15 -14.51
C LYS A 102 -0.35 5.35 -13.31
N ARG A 103 -0.89 5.78 -12.16
CA ARG A 103 -0.11 5.96 -10.92
C ARG A 103 0.39 4.64 -10.35
N VAL A 104 -0.43 3.59 -10.37
CA VAL A 104 -0.02 2.24 -9.95
C VAL A 104 1.08 1.73 -10.87
N GLN A 105 0.91 1.83 -12.19
CA GLN A 105 1.92 1.40 -13.15
C GLN A 105 3.25 2.13 -12.96
N ALA A 106 3.20 3.46 -12.77
CA ALA A 106 4.39 4.27 -12.51
C ALA A 106 5.03 3.94 -11.14
N ALA A 107 4.24 3.67 -10.11
CA ALA A 107 4.75 3.19 -8.82
C ALA A 107 5.47 1.85 -8.96
N CYS A 108 4.90 0.92 -9.74
CA CYS A 108 5.53 -0.36 -10.05
C CYS A 108 6.85 -0.18 -10.81
N ALA A 109 6.93 0.78 -11.74
CA ALA A 109 8.19 1.11 -12.41
C ALA A 109 9.26 1.60 -11.42
N THR A 110 8.91 2.49 -10.49
CA THR A 110 9.84 2.91 -9.42
C THR A 110 10.30 1.73 -8.56
N VAL A 111 9.40 0.81 -8.19
CA VAL A 111 9.78 -0.39 -7.41
C VAL A 111 10.72 -1.30 -8.18
N ARG A 112 10.47 -1.53 -9.47
CA ARG A 112 11.39 -2.27 -10.34
C ARG A 112 12.77 -1.62 -10.38
N ASP A 113 12.83 -0.31 -10.62
CA ASP A 113 14.06 0.41 -10.93
C ASP A 113 14.91 0.75 -9.70
N GLU A 114 14.28 1.03 -8.56
CA GLU A 114 14.95 1.55 -7.36
C GLU A 114 14.96 0.58 -6.17
N PHE A 115 14.14 -0.47 -6.21
CA PHE A 115 13.87 -1.34 -5.06
C PHE A 115 13.89 -2.83 -5.40
N ASP A 116 14.70 -3.24 -6.38
CA ASP A 116 14.91 -4.64 -6.78
C ASP A 116 13.60 -5.42 -7.01
N ASN A 117 12.60 -4.76 -7.59
CA ASN A 117 11.28 -5.34 -7.86
C ASN A 117 10.48 -5.77 -6.59
N ASN A 118 10.85 -5.28 -5.41
CA ASN A 118 10.18 -5.58 -4.15
C ASN A 118 9.96 -4.31 -3.31
N ALA A 119 8.69 -3.94 -3.10
CA ALA A 119 8.32 -2.77 -2.30
C ALA A 119 8.81 -2.85 -0.83
N GLU A 120 9.09 -4.04 -0.30
CA GLU A 120 9.66 -4.20 1.04
C GLU A 120 10.99 -3.46 1.20
N ASN A 121 11.80 -3.38 0.13
CA ASN A 121 13.09 -2.70 0.13
C ASN A 121 12.97 -1.18 0.39
N ILE A 122 11.77 -0.61 0.30
CA ILE A 122 11.50 0.77 0.73
C ILE A 122 11.73 0.92 2.24
N TRP A 123 11.36 -0.08 3.04
CA TRP A 123 11.43 -0.06 4.50
C TRP A 123 12.33 -1.13 5.12
N ASP A 124 12.99 -1.97 4.31
CA ASP A 124 13.97 -2.93 4.78
C ASP A 124 15.32 -2.28 5.15
N ASN A 125 16.15 -3.01 5.91
CA ASN A 125 17.44 -2.61 6.49
C ASN A 125 17.32 -1.59 7.65
N GLN A 126 16.24 -1.67 8.42
CA GLN A 126 15.97 -0.85 9.63
C GLN A 126 16.20 0.67 9.45
N PRO A 127 15.65 1.30 8.40
CA PRO A 127 15.69 2.75 8.22
C PRO A 127 14.85 3.47 9.27
N ASP A 128 15.20 4.72 9.57
CA ASP A 128 14.35 5.60 10.37
C ASP A 128 13.11 6.05 9.58
N ALA A 129 12.11 6.59 10.29
CA ALA A 129 10.87 7.03 9.69
C ALA A 129 11.09 8.08 8.59
N LYS A 130 12.05 8.99 8.75
CA LYS A 130 12.38 10.03 7.76
C LYS A 130 12.92 9.43 6.47
N THR A 131 13.76 8.41 6.55
CA THR A 131 14.31 7.70 5.40
C THR A 131 13.22 6.95 4.65
N ILE A 132 12.34 6.22 5.36
CA ILE A 132 11.19 5.54 4.74
C ILE A 132 10.28 6.56 4.06
N MET A 133 9.93 7.66 4.73
CA MET A 133 9.09 8.72 4.14
C MET A 133 9.73 9.34 2.90
N LYS A 134 11.05 9.55 2.89
CA LYS A 134 11.78 10.04 1.71
C LYS A 134 11.70 9.06 0.55
N ARG A 135 11.93 7.76 0.79
CA ARG A 135 11.83 6.71 -0.24
C ARG A 135 10.40 6.61 -0.78
N LEU A 136 9.41 6.53 0.10
CA LEU A 136 7.99 6.56 -0.26
C LEU A 136 7.62 7.80 -1.06
N GLY A 137 8.17 8.97 -0.73
CA GLY A 137 7.93 10.21 -1.46
C GLY A 137 8.48 10.25 -2.87
N GLY A 138 9.41 9.35 -3.21
CA GLY A 138 9.86 9.12 -4.59
C GLY A 138 8.85 8.31 -5.42
N VAL A 139 7.95 7.57 -4.78
CA VAL A 139 6.98 6.69 -5.46
C VAL A 139 5.79 7.52 -6.01
N PRO A 140 5.51 7.48 -7.32
CA PRO A 140 4.36 8.15 -7.92
C PRO A 140 3.04 7.82 -7.21
N GLY A 141 2.31 8.87 -6.80
CA GLY A 141 1.02 8.72 -6.11
C GLY A 141 1.10 8.63 -4.57
N VAL A 142 2.30 8.72 -3.99
CA VAL A 142 2.54 8.71 -2.54
C VAL A 142 3.00 10.10 -2.05
N GLY A 143 2.03 10.95 -1.72
CA GLY A 143 2.29 12.27 -1.13
C GLY A 143 2.52 12.23 0.40
N PRO A 144 2.86 13.37 1.03
CA PRO A 144 3.20 13.44 2.46
C PRO A 144 2.19 12.79 3.39
N ALA A 145 0.89 12.98 3.14
CA ALA A 145 -0.16 12.38 3.95
C ALA A 145 -0.11 10.84 3.92
N LYS A 146 0.14 10.26 2.74
CA LYS A 146 0.26 8.81 2.56
C LYS A 146 1.56 8.25 3.13
N GLN A 147 2.65 9.01 3.08
CA GLN A 147 3.90 8.64 3.74
C GLN A 147 3.66 8.46 5.24
N LYS A 148 2.99 9.40 5.90
CA LYS A 148 2.66 9.32 7.33
C LYS A 148 1.76 8.12 7.65
N ILE A 149 0.76 7.84 6.81
CA ILE A 149 -0.08 6.65 6.95
C ILE A 149 0.75 5.39 6.80
N ALA A 150 1.61 5.29 5.79
CA ALA A 150 2.47 4.12 5.60
C ALA A 150 3.35 3.86 6.84
N ILE A 151 3.94 4.90 7.44
CA ILE A 151 4.69 4.77 8.70
C ILE A 151 3.80 4.23 9.83
N LEU A 152 2.59 4.77 9.98
CA LEU A 152 1.62 4.27 10.96
C LEU A 152 1.32 2.78 10.72
N LEU A 153 1.06 2.38 9.47
CA LEU A 153 0.77 1.00 9.12
C LEU A 153 1.95 0.09 9.46
N LEU A 154 3.13 0.40 8.93
CA LEU A 154 4.34 -0.42 9.09
C LEU A 154 4.71 -0.60 10.57
N ALA A 155 4.73 0.48 11.35
CA ALA A 155 5.11 0.41 12.75
C ALA A 155 4.02 -0.24 13.61
N ARG A 156 2.76 0.19 13.47
CA ARG A 156 1.69 -0.22 14.38
C ARG A 156 1.04 -1.55 13.99
N TYR A 157 0.78 -1.76 12.70
CA TYR A 157 0.04 -2.94 12.21
C TYR A 157 0.94 -4.03 11.68
N TYR A 158 2.14 -3.70 11.17
CA TYR A 158 3.12 -4.69 10.73
C TYR A 158 4.21 -4.94 11.77
N GLY A 159 4.16 -4.27 12.92
CA GLY A 159 5.04 -4.53 14.07
C GLY A 159 6.51 -4.16 13.84
N MET A 160 6.80 -3.32 12.85
CA MET A 160 8.17 -2.94 12.53
C MET A 160 8.75 -1.96 13.56
N ASP A 161 9.97 -2.24 14.01
CA ASP A 161 10.74 -1.30 14.83
C ASP A 161 11.33 -0.19 13.96
N ILE A 162 10.59 0.91 13.83
CA ILE A 162 10.96 2.08 13.00
C ILE A 162 11.32 3.26 13.91
N PRO A 163 12.60 3.65 14.02
CA PRO A 163 12.99 4.81 14.81
C PRO A 163 12.24 6.09 14.39
N GLY A 164 11.70 6.81 15.38
CA GLY A 164 11.02 8.10 15.17
C GLY A 164 9.61 8.02 14.56
N TRP A 165 9.00 6.83 14.44
CA TRP A 165 7.71 6.69 13.76
C TRP A 165 6.58 7.51 14.42
N ARG A 166 6.51 7.55 15.76
CA ARG A 166 5.50 8.32 16.50
C ARG A 166 5.55 9.83 16.25
N GLU A 167 6.70 10.37 15.85
CA GLU A 167 6.87 11.80 15.59
C GLU A 167 6.24 12.24 14.26
N VAL A 168 5.98 11.30 13.36
CA VAL A 168 5.56 11.62 11.98
C VAL A 168 4.15 11.16 11.63
N ILE A 169 3.55 10.25 12.40
CA ILE A 169 2.20 9.73 12.13
C ILE A 169 1.13 10.84 12.13
N PRO A 170 0.00 10.63 11.43
CA PRO A 170 -0.99 11.68 11.24
C PRO A 170 -2.04 11.75 12.36
N VAL A 171 -1.94 10.89 13.37
CA VAL A 171 -2.86 10.77 14.51
C VAL A 171 -2.07 10.67 15.80
N GLU A 172 -2.62 11.17 16.88
CA GLU A 172 -2.11 10.93 18.23
C GLU A 172 -2.59 9.55 18.68
N LEU A 173 -1.67 8.71 19.14
CA LEU A 173 -2.02 7.40 19.70
C LEU A 173 -2.09 7.53 21.22
N PRO A 174 -3.09 6.91 21.86
CA PRO A 174 -3.07 6.80 23.31
C PRO A 174 -1.82 6.05 23.77
N ASP A 175 -1.28 6.47 24.91
CA ASP A 175 -0.12 5.85 25.57
C ASP A 175 -0.34 4.37 25.89
#